data_AF-A0A4R4LF68-F1
#
_entry.id   AF-A0A4R4LF68-F1
#
_cell.length_a   1.000
_cell.length_b   1.000
_cell.length_c   1.000
_cell.angle_alpha   90.00
_cell.angle_beta   90.00
_cell.angle_gamma   90.00
#
_symmetry.space_group_name_H-M   'P 1'
#
loop_
_entity.id
_entity.type
_entity.pdbx_description
1 polymer ?
#
loop_
_entity_poly.entity_id
_entity_poly.type
_entity_poly.pdbx_seq_one_letter_code
_entity_poly.pdbx_strand_id
1 'polypeptide(L)'
;SNGNFYTPTVFGGVTDDMTIAREEIFGPVLPVLAYDDPEELAARANDTEFGLAASIWTRDLATAHRMAADIRAGAVFINMLPIPDAAAPWGGYKSSGWGREMGPYALDAYTEIKGVWVHLDTP
;
A
#
# COMPACT_ATOMS: atom_id res chain seq x y z
N SER A 1 -20.57 -28.04 -15.97
CA SER A 1 -19.33 -27.24 -15.99
C SER A 1 -18.86 -27.12 -14.55
N ASN A 2 -17.69 -27.68 -14.22
CA ASN A 2 -17.10 -27.56 -12.89
C ASN A 2 -16.07 -26.43 -12.94
N GLY A 3 -16.44 -25.26 -12.43
CA GLY A 3 -15.53 -24.11 -12.31
C GLY A 3 -14.73 -24.14 -11.01
N ASN A 4 -13.72 -23.28 -10.91
CA ASN A 4 -12.94 -23.08 -9.69
C ASN A 4 -13.65 -22.07 -8.78
N PHE A 5 -14.58 -22.55 -7.95
CA PHE A 5 -15.33 -21.72 -7.01
C PHE A 5 -14.76 -21.82 -5.59
N TYR A 6 -14.73 -20.69 -4.88
CA TYR A 6 -14.32 -20.61 -3.48
C TYR A 6 -15.31 -19.73 -2.71
N THR A 7 -15.74 -20.19 -1.53
CA THR A 7 -16.72 -19.48 -0.70
C THR A 7 -16.08 -18.27 0.00
N PRO A 8 -16.69 -17.08 -0.02
CA PRO A 8 -16.21 -15.94 0.77
C PRO A 8 -16.07 -16.33 2.25
N THR A 9 -14.89 -16.09 2.82
CA THR A 9 -14.53 -16.60 4.15
C THR A 9 -14.03 -15.46 5.04
N VAL A 10 -14.53 -15.38 6.27
CA VAL A 10 -14.10 -14.40 7.28
C VAL A 10 -13.62 -15.14 8.51
N PHE A 11 -12.39 -14.83 8.97
CA PHE A 11 -11.84 -15.33 10.23
C PHE A 11 -11.88 -14.20 11.26
N GLY A 12 -12.62 -14.39 12.35
CA GLY A 12 -12.56 -13.51 13.53
C GLY A 12 -11.60 -14.03 14.57
N GLY A 13 -11.12 -13.16 15.46
CA GLY A 13 -10.20 -13.53 16.55
C GLY A 13 -8.80 -13.92 16.06
N VAL A 14 -8.37 -13.36 14.94
CA VAL A 14 -7.03 -13.57 14.40
C VAL A 14 -6.03 -12.81 15.27
N THR A 15 -4.88 -13.42 15.56
CA THR A 15 -3.75 -12.78 16.25
C THR A 15 -2.63 -12.46 15.27
N ASP A 16 -1.78 -11.49 15.60
CA ASP A 16 -0.76 -10.96 14.69
C ASP A 16 0.28 -12.02 14.28
N ASP A 17 0.47 -13.11 15.01
CA ASP A 17 1.43 -14.18 14.73
C ASP A 17 0.90 -15.29 13.79
N MET A 18 -0.41 -15.33 13.53
CA MET A 18 -1.00 -16.35 12.66
C MET A 18 -0.56 -16.19 11.21
N THR A 19 -0.31 -17.31 10.51
CA THR A 19 0.02 -17.32 9.08
C THR A 19 -0.98 -16.55 8.23
N ILE A 20 -2.28 -16.68 8.50
CA ILE A 20 -3.34 -15.97 7.75
C ILE A 20 -3.31 -14.45 7.93
N ALA A 21 -2.61 -13.93 8.95
CA ALA A 21 -2.39 -12.49 9.15
C ALA A 21 -1.12 -11.99 8.44
N ARG A 22 -0.19 -12.88 8.09
CA ARG A 22 1.16 -12.55 7.61
C ARG A 22 1.36 -12.83 6.13
N GLU A 23 0.78 -13.89 5.61
CA GLU A 23 0.99 -14.35 4.24
C GLU A 23 -0.17 -13.93 3.31
N GLU A 24 0.18 -13.60 2.07
CA GLU A 24 -0.81 -13.20 1.06
C GLU A 24 -1.60 -14.43 0.56
N ILE A 25 -2.88 -14.50 0.91
CA ILE A 25 -3.77 -15.61 0.53
C ILE A 25 -4.20 -15.54 -0.94
N PHE A 26 -4.37 -14.32 -1.48
CA PHE A 26 -4.80 -14.04 -2.85
C PHE A 26 -6.18 -14.63 -3.24
N GLY A 27 -6.99 -15.00 -2.25
CA GLY A 27 -8.37 -15.51 -2.38
C GLY A 27 -9.37 -14.66 -1.60
N PRO A 28 -10.67 -14.99 -1.64
CA PRO A 28 -11.73 -14.22 -0.98
C PRO A 28 -11.80 -14.54 0.54
N VAL A 29 -10.68 -14.31 1.24
CA VAL A 29 -10.50 -14.61 2.67
C VAL A 29 -10.10 -13.34 3.41
N LEU A 30 -10.86 -12.98 4.45
CA LEU A 30 -10.61 -11.81 5.28
C LEU A 30 -10.26 -12.22 6.73
N PRO A 31 -9.00 -12.05 7.17
CA PRO A 31 -8.64 -12.11 8.58
C PRO A 31 -9.03 -10.82 9.30
N VAL A 32 -9.68 -10.93 10.47
CA VAL A 32 -10.09 -9.79 11.30
C VAL A 32 -9.35 -9.85 12.63
N LEU A 33 -8.51 -8.83 12.86
CA LEU A 33 -7.74 -8.63 14.08
C LEU A 33 -8.33 -7.42 14.82
N ALA A 34 -8.58 -7.59 16.13
CA ALA A 34 -9.02 -6.48 16.98
C ALA A 34 -7.82 -5.69 17.52
N TYR A 35 -8.06 -4.44 17.87
CA TYR A 35 -7.12 -3.58 18.58
C TYR A 35 -7.89 -2.81 19.66
N ASP A 36 -7.20 -2.50 20.75
CA ASP A 36 -7.76 -1.74 21.88
C ASP A 36 -7.16 -0.34 21.97
N ASP A 37 -5.88 -0.20 21.60
CA ASP A 37 -5.15 1.05 21.64
C ASP A 37 -4.89 1.58 20.21
N PRO A 38 -5.41 2.76 19.84
CA PRO A 38 -5.08 3.39 18.57
C PRO A 38 -3.60 3.73 18.40
N GLU A 39 -2.82 3.87 19.48
CA GLU A 39 -1.40 4.24 19.43
C GLU A 39 -0.52 3.07 18.93
N GLU A 40 -0.89 1.81 19.16
CA GLU A 40 -0.18 0.64 18.62
C GLU A 40 -0.49 0.35 17.15
N LEU A 41 -1.59 0.90 16.62
CA LEU A 41 -2.16 0.46 15.36
C LEU A 41 -1.22 0.67 14.16
N ALA A 42 -0.47 1.78 14.15
CA ALA A 42 0.51 2.05 13.10
C ALA A 42 1.69 1.06 13.16
N ALA A 43 2.18 0.74 14.36
CA ALA A 43 3.26 -0.24 14.53
C ALA A 43 2.79 -1.64 14.09
N ARG A 44 1.59 -2.05 14.51
CA ARG A 44 0.97 -3.33 14.12
C ARG A 44 0.72 -3.42 12.61
N ALA A 45 0.15 -2.38 11.99
CA ALA A 45 -0.07 -2.33 10.54
C ALA A 45 1.25 -2.39 9.74
N ASN A 46 2.34 -1.89 10.32
CA ASN A 46 3.68 -1.92 9.71
C ASN A 46 4.44 -3.23 9.98
N ASP A 47 3.96 -4.10 10.87
CA ASP A 47 4.56 -5.39 11.20
C ASP A 47 4.22 -6.48 10.16
N THR A 48 4.67 -6.23 8.93
CA THR A 48 4.52 -7.10 7.77
C THR A 48 5.71 -6.87 6.84
N GLU A 49 6.04 -7.85 5.99
CA GLU A 49 7.08 -7.67 4.96
C GLU A 49 6.59 -6.81 3.78
N PHE A 50 5.28 -6.61 3.67
CA PHE A 50 4.62 -5.92 2.57
C PHE A 50 4.37 -4.44 2.89
N GLY A 51 3.97 -3.68 1.86
CA GLY A 51 3.71 -2.25 1.94
C GLY A 51 3.08 -1.69 0.67
N LEU A 52 2.11 -2.39 0.09
CA LEU A 52 1.47 -1.95 -1.16
C LEU A 52 0.43 -0.85 -0.91
N ALA A 53 -0.66 -1.20 -0.23
CA ALA A 53 -1.78 -0.31 0.02
C ALA A 53 -2.33 -0.45 1.45
N ALA A 54 -2.89 0.62 1.99
CA ALA A 54 -3.60 0.63 3.26
C ALA A 54 -4.88 1.47 3.16
N SER A 55 -5.89 1.15 3.98
CA SER A 55 -7.11 1.93 4.07
C SER A 55 -7.45 2.25 5.53
N ILE A 56 -7.75 3.51 5.82
CA ILE A 56 -8.08 4.02 7.14
C ILE A 56 -9.54 4.46 7.14
N TRP A 57 -10.32 3.99 8.09
CA TRP A 57 -11.73 4.38 8.25
C TRP A 57 -11.90 5.11 9.58
N THR A 58 -12.09 6.42 9.51
CA THR A 58 -12.25 7.28 10.70
C THR A 58 -12.98 8.57 10.35
N ARG A 59 -13.65 9.16 11.36
CA ARG A 59 -14.21 10.52 11.27
C ARG A 59 -13.27 11.58 11.82
N ASP A 60 -12.21 11.17 12.52
CA ASP A 60 -11.26 12.09 13.13
C ASP A 60 -10.14 12.46 12.15
N LEU A 61 -10.07 13.74 11.80
CA LEU A 61 -9.14 14.25 10.79
C LEU A 61 -7.67 14.12 11.23
N ALA A 62 -7.39 14.38 12.52
CA ALA A 62 -6.04 14.27 13.06
C ALA A 62 -5.54 12.82 12.98
N THR A 63 -6.38 11.87 13.37
CA THR A 63 -6.11 10.43 13.25
C THR A 63 -5.91 10.03 11.80
N ALA A 64 -6.76 10.50 10.89
CA ALA A 64 -6.65 10.17 9.47
C ALA A 64 -5.28 10.57 8.89
N HIS A 65 -4.85 11.81 9.12
CA HIS A 65 -3.55 12.29 8.62
C HIS A 65 -2.36 11.67 9.35
N ARG A 66 -2.43 11.50 10.68
CA ARG A 66 -1.36 10.86 11.46
C ARG A 66 -1.15 9.42 11.00
N MET A 67 -2.20 8.62 10.97
CA MET A 67 -2.13 7.22 10.53
C MET A 67 -1.64 7.11 9.08
N ALA A 68 -2.09 8.00 8.19
CA ALA A 68 -1.64 8.00 6.80
C ALA A 68 -0.15 8.33 6.64
N ALA A 69 0.41 9.15 7.53
CA ALA A 69 1.85 9.44 7.55
C ALA A 69 2.68 8.31 8.18
N ASP A 70 2.14 7.65 9.21
CA ASP A 70 2.86 6.63 9.98
C ASP A 70 2.84 5.24 9.31
N ILE A 71 1.80 4.92 8.53
CA ILE A 71 1.73 3.65 7.79
C ILE A 71 2.69 3.67 6.59
N ARG A 72 3.56 2.66 6.52
CA ARG A 72 4.57 2.47 5.47
C ARG A 72 4.00 1.68 4.29
N ALA A 73 3.05 2.28 3.59
CA ALA A 73 2.50 1.78 2.33
C ALA A 73 2.66 2.80 1.23
N GLY A 74 2.75 2.37 -0.04
CA GLY A 74 2.91 3.30 -1.15
C GLY A 74 1.62 4.00 -1.58
N ALA A 75 0.45 3.46 -1.22
CA ALA A 75 -0.84 4.13 -1.36
C ALA A 75 -1.67 4.01 -0.06
N VAL A 76 -2.15 5.14 0.46
CA VAL A 76 -3.03 5.17 1.62
C VAL A 76 -4.36 5.83 1.25
N PHE A 77 -5.44 5.14 1.57
CA PHE A 77 -6.82 5.55 1.28
C PHE A 77 -7.55 5.89 2.57
N ILE A 78 -8.27 7.01 2.62
CA ILE A 78 -9.02 7.44 3.81
C ILE A 78 -10.51 7.40 3.47
N ASN A 79 -11.29 6.65 4.25
CA ASN A 79 -12.74 6.46 4.10
C ASN A 79 -13.16 5.95 2.71
N MET A 80 -12.30 5.16 2.07
CA MET A 80 -12.59 4.53 0.79
C MET A 80 -11.79 3.23 0.64
N LEU A 81 -12.26 2.40 -0.29
CA LEU A 81 -11.54 1.20 -0.72
C LEU A 81 -10.28 1.59 -1.52
N PRO A 82 -9.27 0.70 -1.61
CA PRO A 82 -8.03 0.96 -2.33
C PRO A 82 -8.23 0.89 -3.86
N ILE A 83 -8.99 1.84 -4.39
CA ILE A 83 -9.29 2.01 -5.81
C ILE A 83 -8.42 3.18 -6.30
N PRO A 84 -7.32 2.92 -7.03
CA PRO A 84 -6.40 3.98 -7.46
C PRO A 84 -7.00 4.86 -8.55
N ASP A 85 -6.58 6.13 -8.57
CA ASP A 85 -6.82 7.07 -9.67
C ASP A 85 -5.62 7.04 -10.62
N ALA A 86 -5.85 6.95 -11.93
CA ALA A 86 -4.80 6.89 -12.94
C ALA A 86 -3.90 8.15 -12.99
N ALA A 87 -4.34 9.27 -12.42
CA ALA A 87 -3.54 10.48 -12.29
C ALA A 87 -2.64 10.49 -11.04
N ALA A 88 -2.91 9.63 -10.04
CA ALA A 88 -2.13 9.50 -8.82
C ALA A 88 -1.08 8.38 -8.97
N PRO A 89 0.08 8.48 -8.30
CA PRO A 89 1.09 7.44 -8.35
C PRO A 89 0.61 6.16 -7.64
N TRP A 90 0.91 5.01 -8.22
CA TRP A 90 0.68 3.69 -7.63
C TRP A 90 1.99 2.90 -7.55
N GLY A 91 2.24 2.24 -6.44
CA GLY A 91 3.44 1.41 -6.25
C GLY A 91 3.65 1.08 -4.79
N GLY A 92 4.48 0.08 -4.51
CA GLY A 92 4.70 -0.42 -3.15
C GLY A 92 5.90 0.18 -2.43
N TYR A 93 5.99 -0.19 -1.16
CA TYR A 93 7.14 -0.10 -0.27
C TYR A 93 7.59 -1.52 0.09
N LYS A 94 8.80 -1.66 0.67
CA LYS A 94 9.33 -2.95 1.17
C LYS A 94 9.32 -4.03 0.08
N SER A 95 8.89 -5.26 0.40
CA SER A 95 8.80 -6.36 -0.55
C SER A 95 7.66 -6.20 -1.57
N SER A 96 6.83 -5.16 -1.46
CA SER A 96 5.79 -4.84 -2.46
C SER A 96 6.31 -4.09 -3.68
N GLY A 97 7.63 -3.94 -3.83
CA GLY A 97 8.29 -3.41 -5.02
C GLY A 97 8.83 -1.99 -4.88
N TRP A 98 9.38 -1.47 -5.99
CA TRP A 98 9.96 -0.15 -6.12
C TRP A 98 9.50 0.55 -7.40
N GLY A 99 9.70 1.87 -7.49
CA GLY A 99 9.18 2.68 -8.59
C GLY A 99 7.71 3.08 -8.41
N ARG A 100 7.17 3.85 -9.36
CA ARG A 100 5.77 4.27 -9.39
C ARG A 100 5.22 4.10 -10.79
N GLU A 101 4.06 3.49 -10.88
CA GLU A 101 3.20 3.48 -12.04
C GLU A 101 2.16 4.60 -11.93
N MET A 102 1.42 4.84 -13.01
CA MET A 102 0.39 5.89 -13.10
C MET A 102 0.92 7.33 -12.89
N GLY A 103 0.07 8.31 -13.20
CA GLY A 103 0.40 9.73 -13.08
C GLY A 103 1.67 10.14 -13.85
N PRO A 104 2.22 11.33 -13.55
CA PRO A 104 3.46 11.79 -14.17
C PRO A 104 4.70 11.00 -13.71
N TYR A 105 4.66 10.37 -12.53
CA TYR A 105 5.78 9.63 -11.96
C TYR A 105 6.14 8.37 -12.76
N ALA A 106 5.17 7.77 -13.46
CA ALA A 106 5.42 6.64 -14.34
C ALA A 106 6.40 6.97 -15.47
N LEU A 107 6.44 8.21 -15.94
CA LEU A 107 7.30 8.60 -17.06
C LEU A 107 8.79 8.36 -16.75
N ASP A 108 9.19 8.52 -15.49
CA ASP A 108 10.57 8.26 -15.06
C ASP A 108 10.97 6.78 -15.22
N ALA A 109 10.00 5.85 -15.17
CA ALA A 109 10.24 4.42 -15.39
C ALA A 109 10.35 4.04 -16.87
N TYR A 110 9.84 4.90 -17.77
CA TYR A 110 9.82 4.65 -19.22
C TYR A 110 10.71 5.61 -20.01
N THR A 111 11.50 6.46 -19.34
CA THR A 111 12.42 7.42 -19.96
C THR A 111 13.79 7.35 -19.33
N GLU A 112 14.81 7.80 -20.07
CA GLU A 112 16.20 7.82 -19.63
C GLU A 112 16.73 9.26 -19.62
N ILE A 113 17.33 9.67 -18.50
CA ILE A 113 17.90 11.02 -18.36
C ILE A 113 19.28 11.06 -19.03
N LYS A 114 19.45 11.97 -20.00
CA LYS A 114 20.73 12.19 -20.70
C LYS A 114 21.26 13.59 -20.47
N GLY A 115 22.37 13.69 -19.74
CA GLY A 115 23.14 14.93 -19.63
C GLY A 115 23.99 15.15 -20.89
N VAL A 116 23.97 16.37 -21.43
CA VAL A 116 24.82 16.79 -22.55
C VAL A 116 25.51 18.10 -22.15
N TRP A 117 26.84 18.14 -22.26
CA TRP A 117 27.66 19.29 -21.90
C TRP A 117 28.44 19.78 -23.12
N VAL A 118 28.49 21.09 -23.30
CA VAL A 118 29.22 21.73 -24.40
C VAL A 118 30.10 22.84 -23.83
N HIS A 119 31.40 22.76 -24.10
CA HIS A 119 32.33 23.87 -23.90
C HIS A 119 32.39 24.67 -25.21
N LEU A 120 31.90 25.91 -25.18
CA LEU A 120 32.00 26.82 -26.32
C LEU A 120 33.26 27.67 -26.13
N ASP A 121 34.29 27.39 -26.92
CA ASP A 121 35.39 28.33 -27.10
C ASP A 121 34.81 29.57 -27.80
N THR A 122 34.50 30.59 -27.00
CA THR A 122 34.16 31.91 -27.53
C THR A 122 35.45 32.73 -27.49
N PRO A 123 35.90 33.32 -28.61
CA PRO A 123 37.11 34.15 -28.64
C PRO A 123 37.01 35.39 -27.74
#